data_AF-A0A521FZF8-F1
#
_entry.id   AF-A0A521FZF8-F1
#
_cell.length_a   1.000
_cell.length_b   1.000
_cell.length_c   1.000
_cell.angle_alpha   90.00
_cell.angle_beta   90.00
_cell.angle_gamma   90.00
#
_symmetry.space_group_name_H-M   'P 1'
#
loop_
_entity.id
_entity.type
_entity.pdbx_description
1 polymer ?
#
loop_
_entity_poly.entity_id
_entity_poly.type
_entity_poly.pdbx_seq_one_letter_code
_entity_poly.pdbx_strand_id
1 'polypeptide(L)'
;MKHNLLVYMAGDNDLGAGLNSKAVQDIIEMETEGSSENLSIFVQADGNKEGDTVRYKIIKRTQEGSKPESENIAPDGFEVNSGAPETLKKFLKLGTILDENVRNSLIIWAHGTGQRADELSKLGIRRG
;
A
#
# COMPACT_ATOMS: atom_id res chain seq x y z
N MET A 1 -13.87 8.91 18.02
CA MET A 1 -14.01 7.62 17.29
C MET A 1 -12.74 7.42 16.50
N LYS A 2 -12.10 6.26 16.63
CA LYS A 2 -10.80 6.00 16.03
C LYS A 2 -10.95 5.35 14.66
N HIS A 3 -10.05 5.68 13.74
CA HIS A 3 -10.03 5.18 12.38
C HIS A 3 -8.69 4.52 12.05
N ASN A 4 -8.76 3.45 11.26
CA ASN A 4 -7.62 2.88 10.57
C ASN A 4 -7.77 3.16 9.08
N LEU A 5 -6.73 3.75 8.48
CA LEU A 5 -6.59 3.84 7.04
C LEU A 5 -5.60 2.78 6.58
N LEU A 6 -6.10 1.78 5.87
CA LEU A 6 -5.31 0.69 5.31
C LEU A 6 -5.02 1.04 3.85
N VAL A 7 -3.76 1.22 3.49
CA VAL A 7 -3.32 1.55 2.14
C VAL A 7 -2.58 0.36 1.57
N TYR A 8 -3.16 -0.25 0.54
CA TYR A 8 -2.61 -1.42 -0.14
C TYR A 8 -2.09 -1.00 -1.51
N MET A 9 -0.77 -0.91 -1.65
CA MET A 9 -0.12 -0.48 -2.88
C MET A 9 0.41 -1.72 -3.63
N ALA A 10 -0.35 -2.17 -4.64
CA ALA A 10 0.08 -3.23 -5.55
C ALA A 10 1.02 -2.62 -6.59
N GLY A 11 2.26 -2.39 -6.14
CA GLY A 11 3.27 -1.63 -6.85
C GLY A 11 4.19 -2.46 -7.73
N ASP A 12 4.10 -3.79 -7.79
CA ASP A 12 4.91 -4.62 -8.70
C ASP A 12 4.54 -4.39 -10.18
N ASN A 13 4.92 -3.23 -10.69
CA ASN A 13 4.73 -2.67 -12.01
C ASN A 13 5.62 -1.41 -12.16
N ASP A 14 5.36 -0.59 -13.18
CA ASP A 14 6.09 0.65 -13.45
C ASP A 14 5.81 1.79 -12.45
N LEU A 15 4.85 1.61 -11.54
CA LEU A 15 4.64 2.49 -10.37
C LEU A 15 5.47 2.05 -9.15
N GLY A 16 6.12 0.87 -9.24
CA GLY A 16 6.90 0.17 -8.22
C GLY A 16 8.30 0.64 -7.94
N ALA A 17 8.88 0.07 -6.88
CA ALA A 17 9.89 0.68 -6.03
C ALA A 17 11.24 1.05 -6.71
N GLY A 18 11.48 2.36 -6.69
CA GLY A 18 12.79 3.00 -6.63
C GLY A 18 12.66 4.24 -5.74
N LEU A 19 13.78 4.86 -5.34
CA LEU A 19 13.78 6.07 -4.50
C LEU A 19 13.02 7.26 -5.10
N ASN A 20 12.64 7.17 -6.38
CA ASN A 20 11.82 8.16 -7.10
C ASN A 20 10.50 7.57 -7.64
N SER A 21 10.07 6.41 -7.13
CA SER A 21 8.81 5.78 -7.53
C SER A 21 7.62 6.57 -6.99
N LYS A 22 6.47 6.41 -7.65
CA LYS A 22 5.21 7.00 -7.19
C LYS A 22 4.78 6.43 -5.85
N ALA A 23 5.06 5.15 -5.59
CA ALA A 23 4.81 4.55 -4.28
C ALA A 23 5.58 5.27 -3.16
N VAL A 24 6.87 5.54 -3.35
CA VAL A 24 7.70 6.23 -2.34
C VAL A 24 7.26 7.69 -2.15
N GLN A 25 6.92 8.40 -3.24
CA GLN A 25 6.41 9.77 -3.17
C GLN A 25 5.12 9.85 -2.36
N ASP A 26 4.14 8.98 -2.64
CA ASP A 26 2.85 8.98 -1.94
C ASP A 26 3.00 8.57 -0.46
N ILE A 27 3.96 7.69 -0.13
CA ILE A 27 4.30 7.36 1.26
C ILE A 27 4.86 8.58 1.99
N ILE A 28 5.79 9.30 1.36
CA ILE A 28 6.36 10.55 1.88
C ILE A 28 5.27 11.61 2.08
N GLU A 29 4.32 11.73 1.16
CA GLU A 29 3.16 12.61 1.29
C GLU A 29 2.29 12.22 2.49
N MET A 30 2.03 10.92 2.70
CA MET A 30 1.30 10.45 3.89
C MET A 30 2.05 10.78 5.20
N GLU A 31 3.38 10.72 5.20
CA GLU A 31 4.20 11.07 6.37
C GLU A 31 4.16 12.57 6.71
N THR A 32 3.75 13.45 5.79
CA THR A 32 3.61 14.88 6.10
C THR A 32 2.58 15.14 7.20
N GLU A 33 1.51 14.33 7.24
CA GLU A 33 0.50 14.39 8.30
C GLU A 33 0.67 13.27 9.33
N GLY A 34 1.04 12.06 8.88
CA GLY A 34 1.29 10.93 9.76
C GLY A 34 0.04 10.37 10.46
N SER A 35 0.25 9.31 11.24
CA SER A 35 -0.76 8.84 12.19
C SER A 35 -0.92 9.81 13.38
N SER A 36 -2.11 9.80 13.99
CA SER A 36 -2.45 10.53 15.22
C SER A 36 -3.16 9.63 16.23
N GLU A 37 -3.58 10.18 17.37
CA GLU A 37 -4.35 9.44 18.38
C GLU A 37 -5.68 8.89 17.82
N ASN A 38 -6.30 9.60 16.87
CA ASN A 38 -7.60 9.26 16.30
C ASN A 38 -7.51 8.57 14.93
N LEU A 39 -6.34 8.54 14.29
CA LEU A 39 -6.14 7.95 12.97
C LEU A 39 -4.83 7.16 12.93
N SER A 40 -4.89 5.86 12.64
CA SER A 40 -3.71 5.07 12.33
C SER A 40 -3.67 4.77 10.84
N ILE A 41 -2.55 5.08 10.18
CA ILE A 41 -2.33 4.81 8.76
C ILE A 41 -1.36 3.65 8.65
N PHE A 42 -1.80 2.56 8.00
CA PHE A 42 -0.98 1.39 7.72
C PHE A 42 -0.83 1.24 6.22
N VAL A 43 0.41 1.10 5.76
CA VAL A 43 0.73 0.93 4.35
C VAL A 43 1.38 -0.43 4.17
N GLN A 44 0.94 -1.20 3.19
CA GLN A 44 1.74 -2.27 2.59
C GLN A 44 1.98 -1.89 1.14
N ALA A 45 3.25 -1.77 0.76
CA ALA A 45 3.65 -1.44 -0.59
C ALA A 45 4.54 -2.53 -1.14
N ASP A 46 4.11 -3.13 -2.24
CA ASP A 46 4.87 -4.11 -3.00
C ASP A 46 5.76 -3.36 -4.00
N GLY A 47 7.05 -3.66 -4.03
CA GLY A 47 7.94 -3.07 -5.02
C GLY A 47 8.08 -3.96 -6.25
N ASN A 48 9.10 -3.73 -7.06
CA ASN A 48 9.28 -4.40 -8.35
C ASN A 48 10.53 -5.29 -8.39
N LYS A 49 11.10 -5.59 -7.22
CA LYS A 49 12.26 -6.45 -7.04
C LYS A 49 11.97 -7.45 -5.95
N GLU A 50 12.53 -8.65 -6.10
CA GLU A 50 12.43 -9.66 -5.05
C GLU A 50 12.87 -9.13 -3.68
N GLY A 51 11.99 -9.29 -2.69
CA GLY A 51 12.21 -8.97 -1.29
C GLY A 51 12.09 -7.49 -0.96
N ASP A 52 11.42 -6.69 -1.79
CA ASP A 52 11.25 -5.25 -1.60
C ASP A 52 9.85 -4.81 -1.16
N THR A 53 8.97 -5.77 -0.81
CA THR A 53 7.71 -5.44 -0.14
C THR A 53 7.99 -4.84 1.23
N VAL A 54 7.41 -3.66 1.48
CA VAL A 54 7.50 -2.96 2.76
C VAL A 54 6.14 -2.87 3.45
N ARG A 55 6.18 -2.77 4.77
CA ARG A 55 5.00 -2.48 5.58
C ARG A 55 5.33 -1.40 6.59
N TYR A 56 4.52 -0.36 6.62
CA TYR A 56 4.70 0.78 7.52
C TYR A 56 3.47 1.01 8.37
N LYS A 57 3.71 1.44 9.62
CA LYS A 57 2.78 2.30 10.33
C LYS A 57 3.28 3.73 10.17
N ILE A 58 2.55 4.54 9.42
CA ILE A 58 3.02 5.86 9.02
C ILE A 58 3.11 6.78 10.24
N ILE A 59 4.29 7.33 10.47
CA ILE A 59 4.53 8.37 11.47
C ILE A 59 4.60 9.73 10.79
N LYS A 60 4.37 10.79 11.57
CA LYS A 60 4.61 12.14 11.06
C LYS A 60 6.11 12.34 10.94
N ARG A 61 6.58 12.68 9.74
CA ARG A 61 7.99 12.95 9.49
C ARG A 61 8.46 14.21 10.20
N THR A 62 9.75 14.24 10.49
CA THR A 62 10.41 15.34 11.20
C THR A 62 11.41 16.11 10.33
N GLN A 63 11.82 15.53 9.20
CA GLN A 63 12.78 16.13 8.28
C GLN A 63 12.27 16.06 6.84
N GLU A 64 12.71 16.96 5.98
CA GLU A 64 12.50 16.80 4.54
C GLU A 64 13.47 15.76 3.99
N GLY A 65 13.02 14.93 3.05
CA GLY A 65 13.86 13.89 2.46
C GLY A 65 13.15 13.06 1.40
N SER A 66 13.95 12.37 0.59
CA SER A 66 13.48 11.49 -0.50
C SER A 66 13.25 10.04 -0.07
N LYS A 67 13.27 9.76 1.23
CA LYS A 67 13.05 8.43 1.80
C LYS A 67 11.94 8.48 2.85
N PRO A 68 11.16 7.40 2.99
CA PRO A 68 10.28 7.22 4.13
C PRO A 68 11.05 7.25 5.45
N GLU A 69 10.51 7.93 6.46
CA GLU A 69 11.01 7.93 7.84
C GLU A 69 10.37 6.84 8.70
N SER A 70 9.20 6.33 8.28
CA SER A 70 8.49 5.26 8.96
C SER A 70 9.29 3.97 8.96
N GLU A 71 9.35 3.32 10.13
CA GLU A 71 10.05 2.05 10.30
C GLU A 71 9.34 0.93 9.53
N ASN A 72 10.09 0.18 8.71
CA ASN A 72 9.57 -1.01 8.05
C ASN A 72 9.35 -2.10 9.10
N ILE A 73 8.10 -2.47 9.31
CA ILE A 73 7.70 -3.52 10.26
C ILE A 73 7.52 -4.89 9.58
N ALA A 74 7.82 -4.99 8.28
CA ALA A 74 7.94 -6.28 7.61
C ALA A 74 9.30 -6.93 7.92
N PRO A 75 9.39 -8.28 7.89
CA PRO A 75 10.67 -8.97 7.96
C PRO A 75 11.62 -8.56 6.83
N ASP A 76 12.92 -8.74 7.02
CA ASP A 76 13.91 -8.54 5.97
C ASP A 76 13.66 -9.50 4.79
N GLY A 77 13.73 -8.97 3.56
CA GLY A 77 13.44 -9.74 2.34
C GLY A 77 11.98 -10.16 2.22
N PHE A 78 11.06 -9.45 2.85
CA PHE A 78 9.63 -9.72 2.73
C PHE A 78 9.16 -9.49 1.29
N GLU A 79 8.44 -10.47 0.77
CA GLU A 79 7.92 -10.49 -0.59
C GLU A 79 6.49 -11.02 -0.58
N VAL A 80 5.61 -10.45 -1.40
CA VAL A 80 4.24 -10.94 -1.56
C VAL A 80 3.79 -10.87 -3.00
N ASN A 81 2.94 -11.80 -3.41
CA ASN A 81 2.16 -11.60 -4.64
C ASN A 81 1.00 -10.64 -4.33
N SER A 82 1.16 -9.35 -4.64
CA SER A 82 0.11 -8.35 -4.37
C SER A 82 -1.14 -8.48 -5.25
N GLY A 83 -1.06 -9.22 -6.37
CA GLY A 83 -2.21 -9.57 -7.20
C GLY A 83 -3.06 -10.71 -6.63
N ALA A 84 -2.55 -11.48 -5.67
CA ALA A 84 -3.28 -12.59 -5.06
C ALA A 84 -4.30 -12.09 -4.02
N PRO A 85 -5.60 -12.46 -4.11
CA PRO A 85 -6.63 -12.04 -3.15
C PRO A 85 -6.31 -12.41 -1.70
N GLU A 86 -5.59 -13.51 -1.48
CA GLU A 86 -5.17 -13.95 -0.14
C GLU A 86 -4.16 -12.99 0.50
N THR A 87 -3.33 -12.32 -0.29
CA THR A 87 -2.41 -11.30 0.21
C THR A 87 -3.16 -10.10 0.76
N LEU A 88 -4.17 -9.61 0.01
CA LEU A 88 -5.04 -8.52 0.48
C LEU A 88 -5.80 -8.94 1.75
N LYS A 89 -6.38 -10.14 1.80
CA LYS A 89 -7.05 -10.65 3.00
C LYS A 89 -6.14 -10.69 4.21
N LYS A 90 -4.87 -11.12 4.05
CA LYS A 90 -3.87 -11.10 5.13
C LYS A 90 -3.57 -9.69 5.58
N PHE A 91 -3.42 -8.73 4.66
CA PHE A 91 -3.20 -7.33 5.00
C PHE A 91 -4.38 -6.72 5.76
N LEU A 92 -5.62 -6.97 5.33
CA LEU A 92 -6.82 -6.47 6.01
C LEU A 92 -6.92 -6.92 7.47
N LYS A 93 -6.34 -8.08 7.82
CA LYS A 93 -6.31 -8.54 9.20
C LYS A 93 -5.50 -7.62 10.12
N LEU A 94 -4.55 -6.84 9.61
CA LEU A 94 -3.87 -5.82 10.43
C LEU A 94 -4.86 -4.80 10.98
N GLY A 95 -5.82 -4.35 10.18
CA GLY A 95 -6.83 -3.39 10.64
C GLY A 95 -7.82 -3.98 11.64
N THR A 96 -8.15 -5.26 11.50
CA THR A 96 -9.14 -5.94 12.37
C THR A 96 -8.56 -6.47 13.68
N ILE A 97 -7.27 -6.80 13.72
CA ILE A 97 -6.61 -7.31 14.95
C ILE A 97 -6.48 -6.20 16.01
N LEU A 98 -6.58 -4.93 15.64
CA LEU A 98 -6.18 -3.82 16.50
C LEU A 98 -7.27 -3.31 17.47
N ASP A 99 -8.56 -3.32 17.13
CA ASP A 99 -9.69 -2.95 18.03
C ASP A 99 -11.05 -3.02 17.28
N GLU A 100 -12.06 -3.70 17.84
CA GLU A 100 -13.41 -3.84 17.27
C GLU A 100 -14.20 -2.52 17.23
N ASN A 101 -13.80 -1.51 18.01
CA ASN A 101 -14.41 -0.18 18.02
C ASN A 101 -13.81 0.80 17.01
N VAL A 102 -12.92 0.32 16.13
CA VAL A 102 -12.23 1.13 15.12
C VAL A 102 -12.89 0.98 13.76
N ARG A 103 -13.18 2.11 13.12
CA ARG A 103 -13.64 2.11 11.72
C ARG A 103 -12.44 1.90 10.80
N ASN A 104 -12.55 0.96 9.89
CA ASN A 104 -11.50 0.66 8.91
C ASN A 104 -11.91 1.20 7.53
N SER A 105 -10.98 1.90 6.88
CA SER A 105 -11.09 2.34 5.49
C SER A 105 -9.95 1.70 4.69
N LEU A 106 -10.24 1.21 3.49
CA LEU A 106 -9.25 0.63 2.58
C LEU A 106 -9.05 1.56 1.38
N ILE A 107 -7.79 1.87 1.08
CA ILE A 107 -7.33 2.46 -0.17
C ILE A 107 -6.60 1.36 -0.94
N ILE A 108 -7.03 1.10 -2.18
CA ILE A 108 -6.30 0.26 -3.12
C ILE A 108 -5.58 1.19 -4.09
N TRP A 109 -4.27 1.09 -4.12
CA TRP A 109 -3.40 1.86 -4.97
C TRP A 109 -2.72 0.91 -5.96
N ALA A 110 -3.03 1.10 -7.25
CA ALA A 110 -2.52 0.30 -8.35
C ALA A 110 -2.92 0.97 -9.66
N HIS A 111 -2.51 0.38 -10.79
CA HIS A 111 -3.21 0.60 -12.05
C HIS A 111 -4.66 0.13 -11.98
N GLY A 112 -5.56 0.85 -12.65
CA GLY A 112 -6.97 0.51 -12.75
C GLY A 112 -7.44 0.43 -14.20
N THR A 113 -8.10 -0.66 -14.56
CA THR A 113 -8.72 -0.85 -15.89
C THR A 113 -10.25 -0.89 -15.85
N GLY A 114 -10.85 -0.68 -14.67
CA GLY A 114 -12.29 -0.82 -14.44
C GLY A 114 -12.77 -2.27 -14.52
N GLN A 115 -14.03 -2.49 -14.89
CA GLN A 115 -14.62 -3.83 -15.06
C GLN A 115 -14.25 -4.48 -16.41
N ARG A 116 -13.04 -4.26 -16.93
CA ARG A 116 -12.61 -4.99 -18.14
C ARG A 116 -12.36 -6.44 -17.76
N ALA A 117 -13.15 -7.35 -18.33
CA ALA A 117 -12.83 -8.77 -18.26
C ALA A 117 -11.49 -9.00 -18.98
N ASP A 118 -10.52 -9.61 -18.29
CA ASP A 118 -9.21 -9.99 -18.85
C ASP A 118 -9.32 -10.82 -20.15
N GLU A 119 -10.47 -11.43 -20.40
CA GLU A 119 -10.72 -12.20 -21.62
C GLU A 119 -10.76 -11.32 -22.88
N LEU A 120 -11.21 -10.06 -22.80
CA LEU A 120 -11.28 -9.17 -23.96
C LEU A 120 -9.91 -8.61 -24.36
N SER A 121 -9.02 -8.38 -23.39
CA SER A 121 -7.64 -7.94 -23.66
C SER A 121 -6.82 -9.06 -24.31
N LYS A 122 -7.02 -10.31 -23.86
CA LYS A 122 -6.41 -11.51 -24.46
C LYS A 122 -6.86 -11.77 -25.90
N LEU A 123 -8.04 -11.28 -26.29
CA LEU A 123 -8.57 -11.36 -27.65
C LEU A 123 -8.19 -10.15 -28.53
N GLY A 124 -7.41 -9.19 -28.02
CA GLY A 124 -6.96 -8.02 -28.77
C GLY A 124 -8.06 -6.99 -29.08
N ILE A 125 -9.25 -7.12 -28.47
CA ILE A 125 -10.39 -6.24 -28.74
C ILE A 125 -10.34 -5.04 -27.80
N ARG A 126 -9.91 -3.89 -28.32
CA ARG A 126 -10.07 -2.60 -27.64
C ARG A 126 -11.40 -1.98 -28.05
N ARG A 127 -12.28 -1.69 -27.09
CA ARG A 127 -13.41 -0.79 -27.34
C ARG A 127 -12.86 0.62 -27.52
N GLY A 128 -13.13 1.21 -28.69
CA GLY A 128 -12.77 2.58 -29.04
C GLY A 128 -13.51 3.62 -28.21
#